data_AF-A0A5S5CIF5-F1
#
_entry.id   AF-A0A5S5CIF5-F1
#
_cell.length_a   1.000
_cell.length_b   1.000
_cell.length_c   1.000
_cell.angle_alpha   90.00
_cell.angle_beta   90.00
_cell.angle_gamma   90.00
#
_symmetry.space_group_name_H-M   'P 1'
#
loop_
_entity.id
_entity.type
_entity.pdbx_description
1 polymer ?
#
loop_
_entity_poly.entity_id
_entity_poly.type
_entity_poly.pdbx_seq_one_letter_code
_entity_poly.pdbx_strand_id
1 'polypeptide(L)'
;MGQNFVLINHSKRELIGFAHLPAGKVRELAGNPVTAAITTWYLLQNSGDNILFTEEELIEDGFSDVTNNVIETLIQNGILQDNGIEVFDEEEPEIYMRKLENVWIK
;
A
#
# COMPACT_ATOMS: atom_id res chain seq x y z
N MET A 1 -15.66 1.40 13.45
CA MET A 1 -14.21 1.17 13.27
C MET A 1 -14.10 0.00 12.30
N GLY A 2 -13.41 0.17 11.17
CA GLY A 2 -13.37 -0.86 10.12
C GLY A 2 -11.97 -1.44 10.01
N GLN A 3 -11.88 -2.72 9.65
CA GLN A 3 -10.63 -3.47 9.56
C GLN A 3 -9.76 -3.00 8.40
N ASN A 4 -8.45 -3.04 8.62
CA ASN A 4 -7.44 -2.81 7.59
C ASN A 4 -7.30 -4.04 6.70
N PHE A 5 -7.03 -3.77 5.43
CA PHE A 5 -6.73 -4.78 4.44
C PHE A 5 -5.29 -4.68 4.00
N VAL A 6 -4.83 -5.75 3.40
CA VAL A 6 -3.50 -5.94 2.81
C VAL A 6 -3.65 -6.74 1.52
N LEU A 7 -2.73 -6.56 0.59
CA LEU A 7 -2.70 -7.33 -0.66
C LEU A 7 -1.63 -8.40 -0.53
N ILE A 8 -2.02 -9.67 -0.64
CA ILE A 8 -1.10 -10.81 -0.56
C ILE A 8 -0.91 -11.41 -1.95
N ASN A 9 0.34 -11.73 -2.28
CA ASN A 9 0.68 -12.64 -3.37
C ASN A 9 1.15 -13.99 -2.80
N HIS A 10 0.29 -15.01 -2.89
CA HIS A 10 0.61 -16.36 -2.41
C HIS A 10 1.64 -17.07 -3.27
N SER A 11 1.72 -16.76 -4.58
CA SER A 11 2.70 -17.38 -5.48
C SER A 11 4.13 -17.03 -5.09
N LYS A 12 4.36 -15.80 -4.63
CA LYS A 12 5.69 -15.26 -4.31
C LYS A 12 5.97 -15.11 -2.81
N ARG A 13 4.95 -15.30 -1.97
CA ARG A 13 4.98 -14.96 -0.53
C ARG A 13 5.34 -13.50 -0.30
N GLU A 14 4.66 -12.61 -1.01
CA GLU A 14 4.82 -11.16 -0.90
C GLU A 14 3.56 -10.49 -0.34
N LEU A 15 3.75 -9.31 0.25
CA LEU A 15 2.74 -8.53 0.96
C LEU A 15 2.86 -7.05 0.53
N ILE A 16 1.72 -6.40 0.29
CA ILE A 16 1.59 -4.94 0.28
C ILE A 16 0.74 -4.52 1.47
N GLY A 17 1.37 -3.84 2.42
CA GLY A 17 0.75 -3.25 3.59
C GLY A 17 0.24 -1.84 3.31
N PHE A 18 -0.91 -1.49 3.90
CA PHE A 18 -1.52 -0.17 3.72
C PHE A 18 -1.57 0.67 5.00
N ALA A 19 -1.03 0.17 6.12
CA ALA A 19 -1.14 0.81 7.43
C ALA A 19 -0.60 2.24 7.50
N HIS A 20 0.55 2.52 6.84
CA HIS A 20 1.15 3.85 6.78
C HIS A 20 0.79 4.63 5.51
N LEU A 21 -0.19 4.15 4.75
CA LEU A 21 -0.67 4.77 3.52
C LEU A 21 -1.98 5.53 3.75
N PRO A 22 -2.38 6.43 2.83
CA PRO A 22 -3.57 7.27 3.02
C PRO A 22 -4.92 6.52 3.04
N ALA A 23 -4.91 5.20 2.87
CA ALA A 23 -6.12 4.38 2.82
C ALA A 23 -5.81 2.94 3.22
N GLY A 24 -6.57 2.38 4.17
CA GLY A 24 -6.41 0.99 4.64
C GLY A 24 -7.70 0.17 4.64
N LYS A 25 -8.87 0.82 4.58
CA LYS A 25 -10.19 0.14 4.57
C LYS A 25 -10.75 0.01 3.16
N VAL A 26 -11.67 -0.94 2.94
CA VAL A 26 -12.30 -1.19 1.62
C VAL A 26 -12.74 0.08 0.88
N ARG A 27 -13.51 0.95 1.54
CA ARG A 27 -14.01 2.20 0.91
C ARG A 27 -12.89 3.16 0.56
N GLU A 28 -11.87 3.24 1.42
CA GLU A 28 -10.72 4.12 1.24
C GLU A 28 -9.83 3.59 0.12
N LEU A 29 -9.50 2.29 0.14
CA LEU A 29 -8.70 1.61 -0.87
C LEU A 29 -9.30 1.73 -2.28
N ALA A 30 -10.62 1.57 -2.39
CA ALA A 30 -11.33 1.70 -3.66
C ALA A 30 -11.40 3.15 -4.18
N GLY A 31 -11.32 4.15 -3.28
CA GLY A 31 -11.47 5.56 -3.63
C GLY A 31 -10.17 6.35 -3.65
N ASN A 32 -9.07 5.80 -3.14
CA ASN A 32 -7.81 6.51 -2.98
C ASN A 32 -6.89 6.29 -4.20
N PRO A 33 -6.50 7.37 -4.92
CA PRO A 33 -5.69 7.27 -6.14
C PRO A 33 -4.30 6.66 -5.96
N VAL A 34 -3.69 6.83 -4.78
CA VAL A 34 -2.37 6.29 -4.47
C VAL A 34 -2.45 4.79 -4.32
N THR A 35 -3.34 4.31 -3.45
CA THR A 35 -3.48 2.87 -3.21
C THR A 35 -4.00 2.16 -4.46
N ALA A 36 -4.89 2.78 -5.23
CA ALA A 36 -5.32 2.25 -6.52
C ALA A 36 -4.16 2.11 -7.52
N ALA A 37 -3.24 3.07 -7.58
CA ALA A 37 -2.04 2.98 -8.43
C ALA A 37 -1.10 1.86 -7.97
N ILE A 38 -0.85 1.76 -6.66
CA ILE A 38 -0.04 0.68 -6.06
C ILE A 38 -0.62 -0.69 -6.40
N THR A 39 -1.91 -0.91 -6.09
CA THR A 39 -2.60 -2.17 -6.38
C THR A 39 -2.58 -2.50 -7.86
N THR A 40 -2.94 -1.53 -8.72
CA THR A 40 -3.03 -1.76 -10.17
C THR A 40 -1.67 -2.13 -10.75
N TRP A 41 -0.63 -1.38 -10.40
CA TRP A 41 0.72 -1.67 -10.88
C TRP A 41 1.20 -3.04 -10.40
N TYR A 42 0.98 -3.37 -9.13
CA TYR A 42 1.39 -4.66 -8.57
C TYR A 42 0.67 -5.83 -9.25
N LEU A 43 -0.64 -5.72 -9.49
CA LEU A 43 -1.39 -6.74 -10.23
C LEU A 43 -0.90 -6.91 -11.68
N LEU A 44 -0.54 -5.82 -12.35
CA LEU A 44 -0.02 -5.86 -13.72
C LEU A 44 1.36 -6.54 -13.80
N GLN A 45 2.27 -6.24 -12.85
CA GLN A 45 3.60 -6.86 -12.82
C GLN A 45 3.58 -8.34 -12.42
N ASN A 46 2.51 -8.77 -11.75
CA ASN A 46 2.35 -10.12 -11.23
C ASN A 46 1.15 -10.82 -11.89
N SER A 47 0.90 -10.52 -13.16
CA SER A 47 -0.21 -11.11 -13.91
C SER A 47 -0.09 -12.64 -13.94
N GLY A 48 -1.13 -13.32 -13.46
CA GLY A 48 -1.21 -14.78 -13.37
C GLY A 48 -0.85 -15.35 -12.00
N ASP A 49 -0.36 -14.54 -11.06
CA ASP A 49 -0.14 -14.96 -9.69
C ASP A 49 -1.47 -15.04 -8.90
N ASN A 50 -1.46 -15.84 -7.82
CA ASN A 50 -2.58 -15.88 -6.88
C ASN A 50 -2.49 -14.71 -5.90
N ILE A 51 -3.17 -13.62 -6.26
CA ILE A 51 -3.18 -12.36 -5.50
C ILE A 51 -4.59 -12.08 -4.98
N LEU A 52 -4.69 -11.75 -3.69
CA LEU A 52 -5.96 -11.45 -3.04
C LEU A 52 -5.82 -10.36 -1.98
N PHE A 53 -6.91 -9.65 -1.74
CA PHE A 53 -7.05 -8.81 -0.55
C PHE A 53 -7.47 -9.68 0.63
N THR A 54 -6.82 -9.48 1.78
CA THR A 54 -7.21 -10.10 3.04
C THR A 54 -7.17 -9.07 4.17
N GLU A 55 -7.87 -9.35 5.26
CA GLU A 55 -7.74 -8.58 6.49
C GLU A 55 -6.35 -8.77 7.09
N GLU A 56 -5.75 -7.67 7.54
CA GLU A 56 -4.40 -7.64 8.11
C GLU A 56 -4.25 -8.59 9.30
N GLU A 57 -5.28 -8.68 10.14
CA GLU A 57 -5.34 -9.55 11.32
C GLU A 57 -5.30 -11.06 10.99
N LEU A 58 -5.60 -11.44 9.74
CA LEU A 58 -5.64 -12.84 9.29
C LEU A 58 -4.34 -13.27 8.60
N ILE A 59 -3.35 -12.37 8.48
CA ILE A 59 -2.07 -12.71 7.88
C ILE A 59 -1.27 -13.64 8.80
N GLU A 60 -0.81 -14.75 8.24
CA GLU A 60 0.21 -15.59 8.85
C GLU A 60 1.62 -15.02 8.61
N ASP A 61 2.55 -15.31 9.52
CA ASP A 61 3.94 -14.91 9.39
C ASP A 61 4.62 -15.52 8.13
N GLY A 62 5.63 -14.81 7.63
CA GLY A 62 6.52 -15.32 6.57
C GLY A 62 6.16 -14.87 5.15
N PHE A 63 5.42 -13.78 5.01
CA PHE A 63 5.37 -12.98 3.78
C PHE A 63 6.45 -11.89 3.84
N SER A 64 7.09 -11.63 2.71
CA SER A 64 7.99 -10.49 2.56
C SER A 64 7.18 -9.23 2.27
N ASP A 65 7.30 -8.22 3.11
CA ASP A 65 6.74 -6.89 2.82
C ASP A 65 7.54 -6.25 1.67
N VAL A 66 6.88 -5.99 0.54
CA VAL A 66 7.48 -5.35 -0.63
C VAL A 66 6.88 -3.97 -0.93
N THR A 67 6.09 -3.43 0.01
CA THR A 67 5.37 -2.15 -0.13
C THR A 67 6.29 -1.01 -0.52
N ASN A 68 7.42 -0.85 0.19
CA ASN A 68 8.36 0.23 -0.09
C ASN A 68 9.03 0.10 -1.46
N ASN A 69 9.38 -1.13 -1.86
CA ASN A 69 9.98 -1.38 -3.18
C ASN A 69 9.01 -0.99 -4.32
N VAL A 70 7.71 -1.31 -4.15
CA VAL A 70 6.68 -0.92 -5.11
C VAL A 70 6.52 0.60 -5.15
N ILE A 71 6.43 1.27 -3.99
CA ILE A 71 6.30 2.72 -3.91
C ILE A 71 7.49 3.42 -4.57
N GLU A 72 8.71 3.00 -4.26
CA GLU A 72 9.93 3.55 -4.85
C GLU A 72 9.92 3.39 -6.37
N THR A 73 9.50 2.23 -6.87
CA THR A 73 9.38 1.98 -8.31
C THR A 73 8.36 2.92 -8.94
N LEU A 74 7.22 3.15 -8.31
CA LEU A 74 6.19 4.07 -8.81
C LEU A 74 6.64 5.53 -8.80
N ILE A 75 7.43 5.94 -7.80
CA ILE A 75 8.04 7.28 -7.73
C ILE A 75 9.06 7.45 -8.87
N GLN A 76 9.94 6.47 -9.07
CA GLN A 76 10.95 6.50 -10.14
C GLN A 76 10.31 6.58 -11.54
N ASN A 77 9.16 5.95 -11.72
CA ASN A 77 8.39 6.00 -12.97
C ASN A 77 7.49 7.25 -13.11
N GLY A 78 7.54 8.18 -12.15
CA GLY A 78 6.74 9.41 -12.19
C GLY A 78 5.23 9.20 -12.07
N ILE A 79 4.79 8.08 -11.47
CA ILE A 79 3.38 7.77 -11.22
C ILE A 79 2.93 8.36 -9.88
N LEU A 80 3.78 8.20 -8.86
CA LEU A 80 3.58 8.77 -7.54
C LEU A 80 4.64 9.83 -7.24
N GLN A 81 4.30 10.75 -6.35
CA GLN A 81 5.21 11.69 -5.73
C GLN A 81 5.19 11.49 -4.22
N ASP A 82 6.35 11.60 -3.58
CA ASP A 82 6.50 11.54 -2.13
C ASP A 82 6.75 12.95 -1.57
N ASN A 83 5.82 13.42 -0.75
CA ASN A 83 5.86 14.72 -0.09
C ASN A 83 6.26 14.59 1.40
N GLY A 84 6.88 13.47 1.78
CA GLY A 84 7.40 13.22 3.12
C GLY A 84 6.40 12.53 4.04
N ILE A 85 6.49 12.83 5.34
CA ILE A 85 5.76 12.13 6.39
C ILE A 85 4.84 13.11 7.13
N GLU A 86 3.60 12.69 7.39
CA GLU A 86 2.73 13.27 8.40
C GLU A 86 2.83 12.45 9.67
N VAL A 87 3.44 13.00 10.71
CA VAL A 87 3.45 12.38 12.04
C VAL A 87 2.21 12.88 12.79
N PHE A 88 1.40 11.96 13.31
CA PHE A 88 0.18 12.33 14.05
C PHE A 88 0.45 12.66 15.52
N ASP A 89 1.51 12.06 16.08
CA ASP A 89 1.95 12.28 17.45
C ASP A 89 3.49 12.31 17.52
N GLU A 90 4.06 13.40 18.04
CA GLU A 90 5.52 13.53 18.20
C GLU A 90 6.09 12.60 19.28
N GLU A 91 5.26 12.13 20.21
CA GLU A 91 5.64 11.17 21.26
C GLU A 91 5.57 9.71 20.78
N GLU A 92 4.83 9.42 19.70
CA GLU A 92 4.68 8.10 19.06
C GLU A 92 4.99 8.18 17.55
N PRO A 93 6.28 8.34 17.15
CA PRO A 93 6.68 8.59 15.77
C PRO A 93 6.36 7.45 14.79
N GLU A 94 6.07 6.24 15.29
CA GLU A 94 5.53 5.11 14.53
C GLU A 94 4.10 5.35 14.02
N ILE A 95 3.35 6.28 14.63
CA ILE A 95 2.03 6.69 14.17
C ILE A 95 2.19 7.81 13.15
N TYR A 96 2.47 7.40 11.92
CA TYR A 96 2.66 8.30 10.80
C TYR A 96 1.96 7.81 9.54
N MET A 97 1.73 8.76 8.63
CA MET A 97 1.25 8.52 7.28
C MET A 97 2.23 9.11 6.27
N ARG A 98 2.60 8.32 5.26
CA ARG A 98 3.42 8.82 4.15
C ARG A 98 2.54 9.67 3.23
N LYS A 99 2.97 10.89 2.95
CA LYS A 99 2.27 11.85 2.08
C LYS A 99 2.57 11.53 0.61
N LEU A 100 1.96 10.45 0.12
CA LEU A 100 2.02 10.09 -1.29
C LEU A 100 0.90 10.77 -2.06
N GLU A 101 1.20 11.20 -3.28
CA GLU A 101 0.23 11.78 -4.22
C GLU A 101 0.36 11.14 -5.60
N ASN A 102 -0.77 10.94 -6.27
CA ASN A 102 -0.77 10.49 -7.66
C ASN A 102 -0.55 11.70 -8.57
N VAL A 103 0.52 11.67 -9.36
CA VAL A 103 0.96 12.79 -10.21
C VAL A 103 -0.11 13.20 -11.25
N TRP A 104 -1.00 12.28 -11.61
CA TRP A 104 -2.01 12.47 -12.66
C TRP A 104 -3.33 13.03 -12.15
N ILE A 105 -3.55 13.06 -10.84
CA ILE A 105 -4.79 13.54 -10.24
C ILE A 105 -4.56 14.93 -9.63
N LYS A 106 -5.37 15.90 -10.05
CA LYS A 106 -5.36 17.29 -9.58
C LYS A 106 -6.67 17.64 -8.90
#